data_AF-A0A948TMW2-F1
#
_entry.id   AF-A0A948TMW2-F1
#
_cell.length_a   1.000
_cell.length_b   1.000
_cell.length_c   1.000
_cell.angle_alpha   90.00
_cell.angle_beta   90.00
_cell.angle_gamma   90.00
#
_symmetry.space_group_name_H-M   'P 1'
#
loop_
_entity.id
_entity.type
_entity.pdbx_description
1 polymer ?
#
loop_
_entity_poly.entity_id
_entity_poly.type
_entity_poly.pdbx_seq_one_letter_code
_entity_poly.pdbx_strand_id
1 'polypeptide(L)'
;VMEWRKWFRQTRVHNTLTLNDKDLETTESLTKLWQPDGDVQTLVTENPGYKNLKHRRSVFFVDNTYFVIVDEAAGSAKGVVNLHYQMPKGKIANSREDMTFVTQFENGSNMKLQCFGPDGMTMKKEEGWQSTAYRKKVKRMNVSFNVRKDGGDAVRYITVIYPMKDSADAPEMSAKFKNKKFDEKGLEVEVKVNGKKQVLKYNL
;
A
#
# COMPACT_ATOMS: atom_id res chain seq x y z
N VAL A 1 2.80 -29.81 6.34
CA VAL A 1 2.39 -28.79 7.36
C VAL A 1 3.42 -27.67 7.50
N MET A 2 4.72 -27.97 7.61
CA MET A 2 5.76 -26.94 7.76
C MET A 2 5.90 -25.98 6.57
N GLU A 3 5.69 -26.45 5.34
CA GLU A 3 5.73 -25.56 4.16
C GLU A 3 4.62 -24.51 4.20
N TRP A 4 3.38 -24.90 4.48
CA TRP A 4 2.29 -23.93 4.63
C TRP A 4 2.51 -22.98 5.81
N ARG A 5 3.07 -23.47 6.93
CA ARG A 5 3.47 -22.58 8.04
C ARG A 5 4.47 -21.53 7.58
N LYS A 6 5.50 -21.92 6.81
CA LYS A 6 6.48 -20.97 6.26
C LYS A 6 5.82 -20.02 5.27
N TRP A 7 4.96 -20.52 4.38
CA TRP A 7 4.24 -19.71 3.39
C TRP A 7 3.43 -18.59 4.03
N PHE A 8 2.59 -18.89 5.03
CA PHE A 8 1.76 -17.89 5.71
C PHE A 8 2.56 -16.88 6.55
N ARG A 9 3.86 -17.14 6.78
CA ARG A 9 4.75 -16.23 7.51
C ARG A 9 5.57 -15.30 6.61
N GLN A 10 5.49 -15.47 5.30
CA GLN A 10 6.25 -14.64 4.37
C GLN A 10 5.76 -13.18 4.43
N THR A 11 6.67 -12.21 4.37
CA THR A 11 6.30 -10.78 4.36
C THR A 11 5.53 -10.43 3.09
N ARG A 12 5.91 -10.99 1.94
CA ARG A 12 5.23 -10.81 0.64
C ARG A 12 3.77 -11.27 0.59
N VAL A 13 3.28 -12.00 1.61
CA VAL A 13 1.86 -12.38 1.72
C VAL A 13 1.08 -11.48 2.70
N HIS A 14 1.66 -10.33 3.08
CA HIS A 14 1.08 -9.31 3.96
C HIS A 14 1.01 -7.93 3.26
N ASN A 15 0.14 -7.03 3.75
CA ASN A 15 -0.12 -5.73 3.12
C ASN A 15 1.01 -4.75 3.46
N THR A 16 2.20 -4.95 2.91
CA THR A 16 3.39 -4.12 3.21
C THR A 16 4.40 -4.15 2.06
N LEU A 17 5.50 -3.44 2.24
CA LEU A 17 6.60 -3.35 1.29
C LEU A 17 7.65 -4.43 1.57
N THR A 18 8.19 -5.03 0.51
CA THR A 18 9.37 -5.90 0.56
C THR A 18 10.46 -5.45 -0.40
N LEU A 19 11.68 -5.93 -0.18
CA LEU A 19 12.80 -5.85 -1.12
C LEU A 19 13.10 -7.24 -1.69
N ASN A 20 13.03 -7.39 -3.01
CA ASN A 20 13.23 -8.63 -3.74
C ASN A 20 12.34 -9.78 -3.22
N ASP A 21 11.09 -9.47 -2.85
CA ASP A 21 10.13 -10.43 -2.28
C ASP A 21 10.58 -11.14 -0.97
N LYS A 22 11.67 -10.68 -0.34
CA LYS A 22 12.24 -11.30 0.86
C LYS A 22 11.48 -10.93 2.13
N ASP A 23 11.53 -11.82 3.11
CA ASP A 23 11.09 -11.51 4.47
C ASP A 23 11.93 -10.37 5.07
N LEU A 24 11.30 -9.57 5.93
CA LEU A 24 12.01 -8.52 6.67
C LEU A 24 13.14 -9.13 7.50
N GLU A 25 14.31 -8.51 7.42
CA GLU A 25 15.47 -8.84 8.26
C GLU A 25 15.27 -8.33 9.69
N THR A 26 14.56 -7.19 9.84
CA THR A 26 14.28 -6.53 11.13
C THR A 26 12.82 -6.14 11.24
N THR A 27 12.20 -6.38 12.41
CA THR A 27 10.81 -6.01 12.73
C THR A 27 10.76 -5.15 14.00
N GLU A 28 11.17 -3.89 13.88
CA GLU A 28 11.32 -2.93 14.98
C GLU A 28 10.73 -1.59 14.55
N SER A 29 9.40 -1.55 14.40
CA SER A 29 8.71 -0.35 13.91
C SER A 29 8.76 0.78 14.93
N LEU A 30 9.09 1.98 14.45
CA LEU A 30 9.08 3.23 15.20
C LEU A 30 7.88 4.06 14.77
N THR A 31 7.00 4.41 15.72
CA THR A 31 5.93 5.39 15.47
C THR A 31 6.55 6.78 15.44
N LYS A 32 6.50 7.44 14.28
CA LYS A 32 7.04 8.79 14.06
C LYS A 32 6.00 9.87 14.32
N LEU A 33 4.74 9.58 14.03
CA LEU A 33 3.61 10.48 14.27
C LEU A 33 2.36 9.64 14.53
N TRP A 34 1.55 10.08 15.49
CA TRP A 34 0.21 9.58 15.72
C TRP A 34 -0.72 10.77 15.98
N GLN A 35 -1.65 11.01 15.06
CA GLN A 35 -2.67 12.04 15.15
C GLN A 35 -4.05 11.41 14.91
N PRO A 36 -4.80 11.07 15.98
CA PRO A 36 -6.07 10.36 15.86
C PRO A 36 -7.26 11.26 15.58
N ASP A 37 -7.15 12.57 15.82
CA ASP A 37 -8.28 13.50 15.78
C ASP A 37 -8.33 14.33 14.49
N GLY A 38 -9.53 14.83 14.17
CA GLY A 38 -9.81 15.72 13.06
C GLY A 38 -10.22 15.00 11.77
N ASP A 39 -10.50 15.79 10.73
CA ASP A 39 -10.94 15.29 9.42
C ASP A 39 -9.86 14.51 8.67
N VAL A 40 -8.59 14.70 9.05
CA VAL A 40 -7.44 13.95 8.54
C VAL A 40 -6.65 13.37 9.69
N GLN A 41 -6.92 12.10 10.00
CA GLN A 41 -6.18 11.35 11.01
C GLN A 41 -4.94 10.76 10.36
N THR A 42 -3.81 10.75 11.06
CA THR A 42 -2.51 10.39 10.47
C THR A 42 -1.71 9.47 11.38
N LEU A 43 -1.25 8.35 10.83
CA LEU A 43 -0.20 7.51 11.40
C LEU A 43 1.03 7.58 10.51
N VAL A 44 2.21 7.79 11.07
CA VAL A 44 3.49 7.61 10.37
C VAL A 44 4.33 6.62 11.15
N THR A 45 4.74 5.55 10.49
CA THR A 45 5.61 4.52 11.06
C THR A 45 6.79 4.25 10.14
N GLU A 46 7.94 3.95 10.73
CA GLU A 46 9.15 3.57 10.01
C GLU A 46 9.68 2.23 10.51
N ASN A 47 10.13 1.36 9.60
CA ASN A 47 10.79 0.11 9.94
C ASN A 47 12.08 -0.04 9.11
N PRO A 48 13.25 -0.28 9.73
CA PRO A 48 14.50 -0.54 9.02
C PRO A 48 14.55 -2.01 8.55
N GLY A 49 13.59 -2.40 7.70
CA GLY A 49 13.30 -3.80 7.39
C GLY A 49 14.40 -4.58 6.68
N TYR A 50 15.36 -3.89 6.06
CA TYR A 50 16.53 -4.49 5.42
C TYR A 50 17.75 -3.63 5.65
N LYS A 51 18.94 -4.22 5.54
CA LYS A 51 20.19 -3.44 5.52
C LYS A 51 20.13 -2.35 4.45
N ASN A 52 20.37 -1.10 4.86
CA ASN A 52 20.37 0.09 4.01
C ASN A 52 19.03 0.39 3.31
N LEU A 53 17.89 -0.12 3.81
CA LEU A 53 16.56 0.27 3.36
C LEU A 53 15.64 0.48 4.56
N LYS A 54 15.20 1.73 4.72
CA LYS A 54 14.13 2.10 5.65
C LYS A 54 12.83 2.20 4.86
N HIS A 55 11.79 1.56 5.38
CA HIS A 55 10.44 1.71 4.88
C HIS A 55 9.66 2.65 5.80
N ARG A 56 9.26 3.82 5.27
CA ARG A 56 8.28 4.70 5.93
C ARG A 56 6.91 4.45 5.33
N ARG A 57 5.92 4.20 6.19
CA ARG A 57 4.51 4.14 5.84
C ARG A 57 3.75 5.24 6.57
N SER A 58 3.06 6.06 5.80
CA SER A 58 2.15 7.07 6.29
C SER A 58 0.72 6.70 5.90
N VAL A 59 -0.19 6.64 6.86
CA VAL A 59 -1.60 6.30 6.65
C VAL A 59 -2.43 7.50 7.04
N PHE A 60 -3.17 8.03 6.10
CA PHE A 60 -4.16 9.08 6.32
C PHE A 60 -5.54 8.46 6.27
N PHE A 61 -6.37 8.70 7.29
CA PHE A 61 -7.80 8.46 7.25
C PHE A 61 -8.50 9.80 7.04
N VAL A 62 -9.18 9.94 5.90
CA VAL A 62 -9.65 11.23 5.38
C VAL A 62 -11.17 11.26 5.39
N ASP A 63 -11.74 12.34 5.95
CA ASP A 63 -13.17 12.63 6.08
C ASP A 63 -13.96 11.46 6.68
N ASN A 64 -13.32 10.69 7.59
CA ASN A 64 -13.84 9.44 8.14
C ASN A 64 -14.35 8.43 7.07
N THR A 65 -13.83 8.51 5.84
CA THR A 65 -14.39 7.82 4.68
C THR A 65 -13.39 6.88 4.03
N TYR A 66 -12.20 7.38 3.68
CA TYR A 66 -11.24 6.63 2.87
C TYR A 66 -9.82 6.77 3.37
N PHE A 67 -8.94 5.89 2.88
CA PHE A 67 -7.54 5.85 3.28
C PHE A 67 -6.63 6.27 2.13
N VAL A 68 -5.58 7.01 2.48
CA VAL A 68 -4.42 7.24 1.62
C VAL A 68 -3.19 6.69 2.34
N ILE A 69 -2.53 5.72 1.71
CA ILE A 69 -1.32 5.08 2.22
C ILE A 69 -0.16 5.53 1.35
N VAL A 70 0.81 6.20 1.96
CA VAL A 70 2.05 6.62 1.31
C VAL A 70 3.18 5.74 1.80
N ASP A 71 3.81 5.01 0.88
CA ASP A 71 4.92 4.11 1.16
C ASP A 71 6.19 4.66 0.52
N GLU A 72 7.23 4.89 1.33
CA GLU A 72 8.51 5.43 0.89
C GLU A 72 9.65 4.49 1.32
N ALA A 73 10.36 3.91 0.35
CA ALA A 73 11.53 3.08 0.56
C ALA A 73 12.80 3.91 0.32
N ALA A 74 13.41 4.39 1.41
CA ALA A 74 14.58 5.25 1.41
C ALA A 74 15.84 4.48 1.82
N GLY A 75 17.00 4.87 1.27
CA GLY A 75 18.29 4.25 1.55
C GLY A 75 19.01 3.77 0.29
N SER A 76 20.21 3.22 0.46
CA SER A 76 21.11 2.84 -0.62
C SER A 76 20.95 1.39 -1.12
N ALA A 77 20.10 0.59 -0.49
CA ALA A 77 19.81 -0.77 -0.96
C ALA A 77 19.25 -0.75 -2.38
N LYS A 78 19.70 -1.69 -3.20
CA LYS A 78 19.26 -1.88 -4.59
C LYS A 78 18.45 -3.17 -4.73
N GLY A 79 17.60 -3.21 -5.73
CA GLY A 79 16.77 -4.39 -6.03
C GLY A 79 15.38 -4.00 -6.51
N VAL A 80 14.45 -4.94 -6.47
CA VAL A 80 13.05 -4.69 -6.78
C VAL A 80 12.32 -4.39 -5.47
N VAL A 81 11.77 -3.18 -5.36
CA VAL A 81 10.85 -2.81 -4.30
C VAL A 81 9.46 -3.31 -4.70
N ASN A 82 8.82 -4.09 -3.83
CA ASN A 82 7.50 -4.67 -4.07
C ASN A 82 6.53 -4.17 -2.99
N LEU A 83 5.46 -3.46 -3.38
CA LEU A 83 4.37 -3.09 -2.49
C LEU A 83 3.21 -4.06 -2.64
N HIS A 84 2.94 -4.86 -1.61
CA HIS A 84 1.98 -5.96 -1.64
C HIS A 84 0.61 -5.57 -1.08
N TYR A 85 -0.45 -6.06 -1.72
CA TYR A 85 -1.82 -6.02 -1.22
C TYR A 85 -2.52 -7.37 -1.43
N GLN A 86 -3.09 -7.92 -0.36
CA GLN A 86 -3.87 -9.15 -0.40
C GLN A 86 -5.33 -8.80 -0.50
N MET A 87 -5.87 -9.03 -1.69
CA MET A 87 -7.24 -8.71 -2.00
C MET A 87 -8.22 -9.65 -1.28
N PRO A 88 -9.46 -9.21 -0.98
CA PRO A 88 -10.48 -10.09 -0.45
C PRO A 88 -10.79 -11.24 -1.41
N LYS A 89 -11.32 -12.36 -0.89
CA LYS A 89 -11.82 -13.44 -1.72
C LYS A 89 -13.06 -12.96 -2.49
N GLY A 90 -13.06 -13.12 -3.81
CA GLY A 90 -14.23 -12.90 -4.66
C GLY A 90 -13.85 -12.33 -6.03
N LYS A 91 -14.85 -11.84 -6.75
CA LYS A 91 -14.66 -11.22 -8.07
C LYS A 91 -14.16 -9.79 -7.91
N ILE A 92 -13.07 -9.47 -8.62
CA ILE A 92 -12.40 -8.16 -8.56
C ILE A 92 -12.04 -7.76 -9.98
N ALA A 93 -12.63 -6.67 -10.46
CA ALA A 93 -12.21 -6.03 -11.69
C ALA A 93 -10.88 -5.30 -11.46
N ASN A 94 -9.98 -5.31 -12.44
CA ASN A 94 -8.70 -4.66 -12.30
C ASN A 94 -8.20 -4.09 -13.63
N SER A 95 -7.53 -2.95 -13.59
CA SER A 95 -6.81 -2.36 -14.74
C SER A 95 -5.31 -2.42 -14.46
N ARG A 96 -4.55 -3.00 -15.41
CA ARG A 96 -3.08 -2.97 -15.36
C ARG A 96 -2.54 -1.60 -15.76
N GLU A 97 -3.26 -0.90 -16.63
CA GLU A 97 -2.89 0.42 -17.13
C GLU A 97 -3.08 1.48 -16.03
N ASP A 98 -4.22 1.47 -15.37
CA ASP A 98 -4.57 2.47 -14.33
C ASP A 98 -4.17 2.05 -12.92
N MET A 99 -3.64 0.83 -12.75
CA MET A 99 -3.23 0.25 -11.47
C MET A 99 -4.40 0.20 -10.46
N THR A 100 -5.60 -0.13 -10.94
CA THR A 100 -6.85 -0.16 -10.15
C THR A 100 -7.34 -1.57 -9.86
N PHE A 101 -8.03 -1.71 -8.73
CA PHE A 101 -8.77 -2.89 -8.31
C PHE A 101 -10.12 -2.46 -7.73
N VAL A 102 -11.22 -3.05 -8.20
CA VAL A 102 -12.58 -2.76 -7.77
C VAL A 102 -13.29 -4.08 -7.48
N THR A 103 -13.77 -4.28 -6.26
CA THR A 103 -14.58 -5.48 -5.97
C THR A 103 -15.92 -5.43 -6.69
N GLN A 104 -16.40 -6.61 -7.06
CA GLN A 104 -17.71 -6.81 -7.67
C GLN A 104 -18.53 -7.74 -6.76
N PHE A 105 -18.68 -7.33 -5.49
CA PHE A 105 -19.47 -8.05 -4.50
C PHE A 105 -20.91 -7.56 -4.51
N GLU A 106 -21.79 -8.27 -3.81
CA GLU A 106 -23.12 -7.78 -3.51
C GLU A 106 -23.07 -6.42 -2.80
N ASN A 107 -24.14 -5.64 -2.93
CA ASN A 107 -24.24 -4.32 -2.33
C ASN A 107 -24.03 -4.40 -0.81
N GLY A 108 -23.16 -3.54 -0.28
CA GLY A 108 -22.99 -3.33 1.14
C GLY A 108 -21.52 -3.14 1.55
N SER A 109 -20.61 -3.91 0.97
CA SER A 109 -19.18 -3.83 1.29
C SER A 109 -18.32 -4.07 0.04
N ASN A 110 -18.03 -3.00 -0.66
CA ASN A 110 -17.14 -2.94 -1.80
C ASN A 110 -16.01 -1.92 -1.55
N MET A 111 -14.98 -1.95 -2.37
CA MET A 111 -13.91 -0.96 -2.33
C MET A 111 -13.24 -0.81 -3.69
N LYS A 112 -12.66 0.37 -3.90
CA LYS A 112 -11.69 0.64 -4.96
C LYS A 112 -10.32 0.88 -4.32
N LEU A 113 -9.30 0.20 -4.84
CA LEU A 113 -7.90 0.45 -4.55
C LEU A 113 -7.22 0.94 -5.83
N GLN A 114 -6.46 2.03 -5.75
CA GLN A 114 -5.63 2.50 -6.85
C GLN A 114 -4.24 2.90 -6.35
N CYS A 115 -3.20 2.41 -7.02
CA CYS A 115 -1.81 2.69 -6.67
C CYS A 115 -1.17 3.62 -7.71
N PHE A 116 -0.58 4.69 -7.22
CA PHE A 116 0.18 5.68 -7.98
C PHE A 116 1.65 5.54 -7.60
N GLY A 117 2.52 5.33 -8.58
CA GLY A 117 3.95 5.14 -8.37
C GLY A 117 4.77 5.81 -9.46
N PRO A 118 6.10 5.64 -9.44
CA PRO A 118 6.98 6.22 -10.45
C PRO A 118 6.82 5.54 -11.81
N ASP A 119 7.33 6.20 -12.85
CA ASP A 119 7.43 5.63 -14.19
C ASP A 119 8.15 4.28 -14.16
N GLY A 120 7.66 3.33 -14.96
CA GLY A 120 8.18 1.96 -15.00
C GLY A 120 7.69 1.06 -13.85
N MET A 121 6.81 1.55 -12.96
CA MET A 121 6.11 0.67 -12.02
C MET A 121 5.30 -0.40 -12.76
N THR A 122 5.41 -1.64 -12.32
CA THR A 122 4.67 -2.77 -12.87
C THR A 122 3.76 -3.41 -11.83
N MET A 123 2.64 -3.98 -12.28
CA MET A 123 1.75 -4.77 -11.42
C MET A 123 1.93 -6.25 -11.68
N LYS A 124 1.92 -7.08 -10.63
CA LYS A 124 1.96 -8.54 -10.75
C LYS A 124 0.85 -9.15 -9.90
N LYS A 125 0.02 -10.00 -10.50
CA LYS A 125 -0.89 -10.88 -9.77
C LYS A 125 -0.10 -12.08 -9.28
N GLU A 126 -0.28 -12.42 -8.02
CA GLU A 126 0.43 -13.50 -7.36
C GLU A 126 -0.54 -14.48 -6.69
N GLU A 127 -0.01 -15.66 -6.36
CA GLU A 127 -0.74 -16.61 -5.53
C GLU A 127 -0.98 -16.02 -4.13
N GLY A 128 -2.23 -16.10 -3.67
CA GLY A 128 -2.64 -15.62 -2.35
C GLY A 128 -3.57 -16.61 -1.65
N TRP A 129 -3.44 -16.69 -0.33
CA TRP A 129 -4.28 -17.50 0.54
C TRP A 129 -4.74 -16.68 1.75
N GLN A 130 -5.90 -17.04 2.28
CA GLN A 130 -6.42 -16.56 3.56
C GLN A 130 -6.78 -17.76 4.42
N SER A 131 -6.55 -17.66 5.72
CA SER A 131 -6.88 -18.69 6.71
C SER A 131 -7.54 -18.03 7.90
N THR A 132 -8.83 -18.27 8.13
CA THR A 132 -9.58 -17.74 9.28
C THR A 132 -9.84 -18.78 10.37
N ALA A 133 -9.50 -20.05 10.10
CA ALA A 133 -9.62 -21.16 11.04
C ALA A 133 -8.47 -22.15 10.81
N TYR A 134 -8.05 -22.87 11.86
CA TYR A 134 -6.94 -23.82 11.75
C TYR A 134 -7.20 -24.86 10.66
N ARG A 135 -6.15 -25.12 9.86
CA ARG A 135 -6.14 -26.11 8.77
C ARG A 135 -7.16 -25.83 7.66
N LYS A 136 -7.80 -24.65 7.62
CA LYS A 136 -8.67 -24.20 6.53
C LYS A 136 -8.01 -23.03 5.81
N LYS A 137 -7.93 -23.09 4.48
CA LYS A 137 -7.44 -21.97 3.66
C LYS A 137 -8.33 -21.77 2.44
N VAL A 138 -8.49 -20.53 2.03
CA VAL A 138 -9.20 -20.13 0.81
C VAL A 138 -8.26 -19.35 -0.09
N LYS A 139 -8.35 -19.60 -1.39
CA LYS A 139 -7.57 -18.85 -2.38
C LYS A 139 -8.14 -17.44 -2.49
N ARG A 140 -7.24 -16.46 -2.60
CA ARG A 140 -7.56 -15.05 -2.87
C ARG A 140 -6.48 -14.45 -3.75
N MET A 141 -6.75 -13.31 -4.37
CA MET A 141 -5.75 -12.61 -5.18
C MET A 141 -4.73 -11.93 -4.25
N ASN A 142 -3.44 -12.09 -4.53
CA ASN A 142 -2.39 -11.21 -4.03
C ASN A 142 -1.91 -10.36 -5.20
N VAL A 143 -1.57 -9.10 -4.97
CA VAL A 143 -0.98 -8.22 -5.97
C VAL A 143 0.25 -7.53 -5.41
N SER A 144 1.26 -7.35 -6.25
CA SER A 144 2.41 -6.48 -5.96
C SER A 144 2.57 -5.38 -7.00
N PHE A 145 2.88 -4.17 -6.52
CA PHE A 145 3.34 -3.05 -7.33
C PHE A 145 4.86 -2.94 -7.22
N ASN A 146 5.56 -3.13 -8.33
CA ASN A 146 6.98 -3.42 -8.36
C ASN A 146 7.74 -2.31 -9.07
N VAL A 147 8.80 -1.82 -8.44
CA VAL A 147 9.70 -0.79 -8.99
C VAL A 147 11.13 -1.24 -8.80
N ARG A 148 11.94 -1.14 -9.86
CA ARG A 148 13.38 -1.39 -9.76
C ARG A 148 14.08 -0.18 -9.16
N LYS A 149 14.79 -0.38 -8.05
CA LYS A 149 15.63 0.61 -7.37
C LYS A 149 17.10 0.32 -7.68
N ASP A 150 17.66 1.07 -8.63
CA ASP A 150 19.08 0.95 -9.02
C ASP A 150 19.96 2.11 -8.48
N GLY A 151 19.34 3.19 -8.00
CA GLY A 151 19.99 4.42 -7.52
C GLY A 151 19.70 4.76 -6.05
N GLY A 152 20.22 5.91 -5.61
CA GLY A 152 20.07 6.41 -4.23
C GLY A 152 18.69 7.02 -3.92
N ASP A 153 17.94 7.44 -4.94
CA ASP A 153 16.63 8.05 -4.74
C ASP A 153 15.62 7.05 -4.15
N ALA A 154 14.70 7.55 -3.32
CA ALA A 154 13.66 6.73 -2.71
C ALA A 154 12.63 6.27 -3.74
N VAL A 155 12.17 5.03 -3.62
CA VAL A 155 10.96 4.57 -4.32
C VAL A 155 9.76 4.98 -3.49
N ARG A 156 8.76 5.61 -4.10
CA ARG A 156 7.61 6.18 -3.39
C ARG A 156 6.30 5.83 -4.07
N TYR A 157 5.30 5.46 -3.29
CA TYR A 157 3.96 5.10 -3.75
C TYR A 157 2.92 5.91 -2.99
N ILE A 158 1.80 6.20 -3.65
CA ILE A 158 0.57 6.65 -3.02
C ILE A 158 -0.50 5.64 -3.38
N THR A 159 -1.10 4.97 -2.41
CA THR A 159 -2.25 4.08 -2.62
C THR A 159 -3.48 4.70 -2.00
N VAL A 160 -4.55 4.84 -2.77
CA VAL A 160 -5.87 5.26 -2.26
C VAL A 160 -6.75 4.03 -2.13
N ILE A 161 -7.39 3.87 -0.97
CA ILE A 161 -8.36 2.80 -0.69
C ILE A 161 -9.67 3.46 -0.28
N TYR A 162 -10.69 3.29 -1.11
CA TYR A 162 -12.01 3.90 -0.91
C TYR A 162 -13.07 2.82 -0.74
N PRO A 163 -13.58 2.63 0.49
CA PRO A 163 -14.75 1.79 0.75
C PRO A 163 -16.02 2.40 0.15
N MET A 164 -16.91 1.56 -0.36
CA MET A 164 -18.19 1.94 -0.95
C MET A 164 -19.21 0.82 -0.79
N LYS A 165 -20.51 1.14 -0.89
CA LYS A 165 -21.56 0.12 -0.80
C LYS A 165 -21.72 -0.61 -2.12
N ASP A 166 -21.90 0.13 -3.22
CA ASP A 166 -22.01 -0.40 -4.57
C ASP A 166 -20.70 -0.18 -5.34
N SER A 167 -20.30 -1.17 -6.12
CA SER A 167 -19.16 -1.10 -7.04
C SER A 167 -19.34 -0.07 -8.16
N ALA A 168 -20.59 0.27 -8.51
CA ALA A 168 -20.91 1.30 -9.48
C ALA A 168 -20.53 2.72 -9.01
N ASP A 169 -20.42 2.93 -7.70
CA ASP A 169 -20.07 4.22 -7.08
C ASP A 169 -18.56 4.45 -6.99
N ALA A 170 -17.75 3.59 -7.64
CA ALA A 170 -16.29 3.66 -7.63
C ALA A 170 -15.78 5.04 -8.06
N PRO A 171 -15.12 5.82 -7.18
CA PRO A 171 -14.79 7.19 -7.52
C PRO A 171 -13.61 7.25 -8.47
N GLU A 172 -13.55 8.31 -9.28
CA GLU A 172 -12.32 8.66 -10.01
C GLU A 172 -11.28 9.16 -9.01
N MET A 173 -10.03 8.68 -9.13
CA MET A 173 -8.95 9.05 -8.23
C MET A 173 -7.72 9.50 -9.00
N SER A 174 -7.05 10.51 -8.48
CA SER A 174 -5.66 10.80 -8.85
C SER A 174 -4.85 11.20 -7.62
N ALA A 175 -3.55 10.94 -7.64
CA ALA A 175 -2.65 11.32 -6.56
C ALA A 175 -1.27 11.68 -7.09
N LYS A 176 -0.59 12.61 -6.42
CA LYS A 176 0.79 12.97 -6.72
C LYS A 176 1.53 13.49 -5.49
N PHE A 177 2.84 13.29 -5.48
CA PHE A 177 3.73 13.94 -4.52
C PHE A 177 3.87 15.43 -4.83
N LYS A 178 3.86 16.27 -3.79
CA LYS A 178 4.27 17.68 -3.88
C LYS A 178 5.76 17.83 -3.62
N ASN A 179 6.32 17.04 -2.68
CA ASN A 179 7.76 16.97 -2.46
C ASN A 179 8.45 16.25 -3.63
N LYS A 180 9.43 16.90 -4.26
CA LYS A 180 10.19 16.31 -5.39
C LYS A 180 10.95 15.05 -4.99
N LYS A 181 11.48 15.00 -3.76
CA LYS A 181 12.24 13.87 -3.20
C LYS A 181 11.67 13.48 -1.83
N PHE A 182 12.08 12.32 -1.36
CA PHE A 182 11.85 11.91 0.03
C PHE A 182 12.44 12.95 1.00
N ASP A 183 11.69 13.27 2.04
CA ASP A 183 12.05 14.22 3.08
C ASP A 183 11.99 13.52 4.44
N GLU A 184 13.12 13.45 5.14
CA GLU A 184 13.22 12.82 6.46
C GLU A 184 12.30 13.46 7.50
N LYS A 185 11.95 14.75 7.33
CA LYS A 185 11.20 15.54 8.31
C LYS A 185 9.75 15.79 7.93
N GLY A 186 9.27 15.32 6.79
CA GLY A 186 7.91 15.63 6.36
C GLY A 186 7.46 14.93 5.10
N LEU A 187 6.22 15.21 4.74
CA LEU A 187 5.57 14.72 3.54
C LEU A 187 4.48 15.70 3.14
N GLU A 188 4.32 15.93 1.83
CA GLU A 188 3.14 16.56 1.26
C GLU A 188 2.72 15.84 -0.03
N VAL A 189 1.46 15.41 -0.08
CA VAL A 189 0.83 14.79 -1.24
C VAL A 189 -0.50 15.48 -1.54
N GLU A 190 -0.90 15.49 -2.81
CA GLU A 190 -2.21 15.93 -3.25
C GLU A 190 -2.97 14.71 -3.79
N VAL A 191 -4.17 14.49 -3.28
CA VAL A 191 -5.12 13.49 -3.78
C VAL A 191 -6.37 14.18 -4.30
N LYS A 192 -6.99 13.60 -5.32
CA LYS A 192 -8.26 14.06 -5.88
C LYS A 192 -9.19 12.86 -5.95
N VAL A 193 -10.35 12.95 -5.31
CA VAL A 193 -11.40 11.91 -5.33
C VAL A 193 -12.70 12.56 -5.82
N ASN A 194 -13.27 12.05 -6.92
CA ASN A 194 -14.46 12.62 -7.57
C ASN A 194 -14.42 14.15 -7.74
N GLY A 195 -13.31 14.68 -8.28
CA GLY A 195 -13.20 16.14 -8.45
C GLY A 195 -12.61 16.88 -7.25
N LYS A 196 -12.89 16.45 -6.02
CA LYS A 196 -12.49 17.13 -4.78
C LYS A 196 -11.00 16.91 -4.51
N LYS A 197 -10.23 18.00 -4.49
CA LYS A 197 -8.80 17.99 -4.15
C LYS A 197 -8.60 18.07 -2.63
N GLN A 198 -7.68 17.28 -2.11
CA GLN A 198 -7.23 17.30 -0.72
C GLN A 198 -5.70 17.27 -0.69
N VAL A 199 -5.09 18.16 0.11
CA VAL A 199 -3.66 18.12 0.40
C VAL A 199 -3.48 17.42 1.75
N LEU A 200 -2.65 16.38 1.78
CA LEU A 200 -2.30 15.62 2.97
C LEU A 200 -0.83 15.85 3.27
N LYS A 201 -0.53 16.31 4.48
CA LYS A 201 0.83 16.65 4.88
C LYS A 201 1.08 16.49 6.36
N TYR A 202 2.35 16.33 6.71
CA TYR A 202 2.83 16.41 8.09
C TYR A 202 4.29 16.88 8.11
N ASN A 203 4.70 17.36 9.29
CA ASN A 203 6.09 17.50 9.69
C ASN A 203 6.33 16.61 10.92
N LEU A 204 7.53 16.04 11.02
CA LEU A 204 7.98 15.16 12.11
C LEU A 204 8.88 15.89 13.11
#